data_AF-A0A7C6RIB8-F1
#
_entry.id   AF-A0A7C6RIB8-F1
#
_cell.length_a   1.000
_cell.length_b   1.000
_cell.length_c   1.000
_cell.angle_alpha   90.00
_cell.angle_beta   90.00
_cell.angle_gamma   90.00
#
_symmetry.space_group_name_H-M   'P 1'
#
loop_
_entity.id
_entity.type
_entity.pdbx_description
1 polymer ?
#
loop_
_entity_poly.entity_id
_entity_poly.type
_entity_poly.pdbx_seq_one_letter_code
_entity_poly.pdbx_strand_id
1 'polypeptide(L)'
;VTVSCVQFALFFVDFWFQLARWIDSTILDALYGWGFGADRPHTNFDPLIGLNNAFGDMLLNFVMAMMFIVLPTFWVMALAWAGVRAGNILGALTVATGDAKAAGGSGSRLAMTAASKGGAK
;
A
#
# COMPACT_ATOMS: atom_id res chain seq x y z
N VAL A 1 19.97 -0.92 -0.55
CA VAL A 1 18.72 -0.25 -0.99
C VAL A 1 17.51 -1.15 -0.79
N THR A 2 17.47 -2.36 -1.34
CA THR A 2 16.28 -3.23 -1.20
C THR A 2 15.95 -3.60 0.25
N VAL A 3 16.95 -4.03 1.03
CA VAL A 3 16.78 -4.38 2.45
C VAL A 3 16.32 -3.17 3.28
N SER A 4 16.91 -1.98 3.05
CA SER A 4 16.52 -0.75 3.73
C SER A 4 15.09 -0.31 3.37
N CYS A 5 14.63 -0.53 2.13
CA CYS A 5 13.25 -0.28 1.72
C CYS A 5 12.26 -1.26 2.40
N VAL A 6 12.62 -2.54 2.49
CA VAL A 6 11.81 -3.54 3.21
C VAL A 6 11.74 -3.20 4.71
N GLN A 7 12.86 -2.83 5.30
CA GLN A 7 12.92 -2.43 6.70
C GLN A 7 12.08 -1.17 6.98
N PHE A 8 12.14 -0.16 6.12
CA PHE A 8 11.24 0.99 6.20
C PHE A 8 9.76 0.57 6.12
N ALA A 9 9.42 -0.28 5.15
CA ALA A 9 8.05 -0.76 4.98
C ALA A 9 7.52 -1.44 6.25
N LEU A 10 8.33 -2.30 6.86
CA LEU A 10 7.97 -3.05 8.08
C LEU A 10 7.95 -2.17 9.34
N PHE A 11 8.88 -1.24 9.52
CA PHE A 11 8.83 -0.32 10.66
C PHE A 11 7.60 0.59 10.59
N PHE A 12 7.23 1.03 9.39
CA PHE A 12 6.07 1.89 9.21
C PHE A 12 4.74 1.15 9.41
N VAL A 13 4.72 -0.19 9.46
CA VAL A 13 3.53 -0.95 9.86
C VAL A 13 3.11 -0.62 11.30
N ASP A 14 4.06 -0.31 12.19
CA ASP A 14 3.74 0.03 13.58
C ASP A 14 2.90 1.32 13.70
N PHE A 15 3.13 2.29 12.81
CA PHE A 15 2.27 3.47 12.69
C PHE A 15 0.81 3.07 12.40
N TRP A 16 0.56 2.10 11.51
CA TRP A 16 -0.80 1.65 11.19
C TRP A 16 -1.47 0.93 12.36
N PHE A 17 -0.71 0.20 13.17
CA PHE A 17 -1.26 -0.39 14.40
C PHE A 17 -1.61 0.65 15.45
N GLN A 18 -0.77 1.69 15.60
CA GLN A 18 -1.06 2.80 16.50
C GLN A 18 -2.26 3.62 16.00
N LEU A 19 -2.38 3.82 14.69
CA LEU A 19 -3.54 4.43 14.07
C LEU A 19 -4.82 3.60 14.32
N ALA A 20 -4.76 2.28 14.15
CA ALA A 20 -5.89 1.39 14.42
C ALA A 20 -6.39 1.52 15.87
N ARG A 21 -5.46 1.51 16.85
CA ARG A 21 -5.78 1.74 18.28
C ARG A 21 -6.32 3.14 18.56
N TRP A 22 -5.82 4.14 17.86
CA TRP A 22 -6.28 5.51 18.02
C TRP A 22 -7.70 5.69 17.49
N ILE A 23 -8.02 5.15 16.31
CA ILE A 23 -9.37 5.22 15.75
C ILE A 23 -10.36 4.47 16.65
N ASP A 24 -9.98 3.29 17.14
CA ASP A 24 -10.77 2.51 18.10
C ASP A 24 -11.09 3.34 19.36
N SER A 25 -10.06 3.81 20.07
CA SER A 25 -10.22 4.49 21.36
C SER A 25 -10.75 5.92 21.30
N THR A 26 -10.45 6.69 20.26
CA THR A 26 -10.71 8.15 20.25
C THR A 26 -11.84 8.54 19.29
N ILE A 27 -12.01 7.83 18.17
CA ILE A 27 -13.05 8.16 17.18
C ILE A 27 -14.38 7.50 17.53
N LEU A 28 -14.40 6.26 18.04
CA LEU A 28 -15.65 5.63 18.47
C LEU A 28 -16.21 6.30 19.72
N ASP A 29 -15.36 6.75 20.64
CA ASP A 29 -15.78 7.57 21.78
C ASP A 29 -16.38 8.92 21.33
N ALA A 30 -15.90 9.51 20.24
CA ALA A 30 -16.47 10.74 19.68
C ALA A 30 -17.77 10.52 18.86
N LEU A 31 -17.92 9.36 18.21
CA LEU A 31 -19.07 9.02 17.35
C LEU A 31 -20.22 8.30 18.08
N TYR A 32 -19.92 7.48 19.08
CA TYR A 32 -20.89 6.73 19.89
C TYR A 32 -21.07 7.30 21.30
N GLY A 33 -20.34 8.37 21.63
CA GLY A 33 -20.53 9.17 22.83
C GLY A 33 -19.61 8.80 24.00
N TRP A 34 -18.82 9.77 24.44
CA TRP A 34 -18.05 9.75 25.67
C TRP A 34 -19.00 9.84 26.87
N GLY A 35 -19.01 8.82 27.72
CA GLY A 35 -19.39 8.96 29.14
C GLY A 35 -20.65 8.23 29.60
N PHE A 36 -20.69 8.01 30.91
CA PHE A 36 -21.83 7.49 31.66
C PHE A 36 -22.89 8.60 31.77
N GLY A 37 -23.69 8.87 30.72
CA GLY A 37 -24.72 9.93 30.80
C GLY A 37 -25.58 10.18 29.55
N ALA A 38 -26.89 10.28 29.83
CA ALA A 38 -28.01 10.96 29.14
C ALA A 38 -28.42 10.64 27.69
N ASP A 39 -27.56 10.23 26.76
CA ASP A 39 -27.95 10.06 25.33
C ASP A 39 -27.73 8.64 24.80
N ARG A 40 -28.23 7.63 25.53
CA ARG A 40 -28.29 6.26 25.01
C ARG A 40 -29.70 5.94 24.53
N PRO A 41 -29.88 5.47 23.28
CA PRO A 41 -31.07 4.73 22.84
C PRO A 41 -31.28 3.39 23.56
N HIS A 42 -30.37 3.00 24.46
CA HIS A 42 -30.27 1.66 25.07
C HIS A 42 -30.70 1.61 26.55
N THR A 43 -31.50 2.56 27.04
CA THR A 43 -32.09 2.50 28.40
C THR A 43 -33.57 2.12 28.41
N ASN A 44 -34.06 1.42 27.38
CA ASN A 44 -35.37 0.81 27.43
C ASN A 44 -35.20 -0.70 27.54
N PHE A 45 -35.57 -1.22 28.70
CA PHE A 45 -35.70 -2.65 29.02
C PHE A 45 -36.77 -3.29 28.12
N ASP A 46 -36.47 -3.50 26.84
CA ASP A 46 -37.29 -4.27 25.92
C ASP A 46 -36.53 -5.54 25.48
N PRO A 47 -36.95 -6.74 25.91
CA PRO A 47 -36.31 -8.03 25.60
C PRO A 47 -36.16 -8.33 24.11
N LEU A 48 -36.86 -7.61 23.22
CA LEU A 48 -36.85 -7.84 21.78
C LEU A 48 -35.84 -6.96 21.01
N ILE A 49 -35.26 -5.92 21.64
CA ILE A 49 -34.23 -5.05 21.02
C ILE A 49 -32.80 -5.62 21.17
N GLY A 50 -32.56 -6.50 22.14
CA GLY A 50 -31.28 -7.20 22.31
C GLY A 50 -30.96 -8.20 21.19
N LEU A 51 -31.98 -8.76 20.53
CA LEU A 51 -31.82 -9.70 19.41
C LEU A 51 -31.48 -9.00 18.09
N ASN A 52 -31.87 -7.72 17.94
CA ASN A 52 -31.54 -6.88 16.78
C ASN A 52 -30.12 -6.29 16.89
N ASN A 53 -29.69 -5.93 18.10
CA ASN A 53 -28.34 -5.41 18.34
C ASN A 53 -27.25 -6.48 18.47
N ALA A 54 -27.59 -7.77 18.68
CA ALA A 54 -26.58 -8.84 18.74
C ALA A 54 -25.78 -8.96 17.42
N PHE A 55 -26.42 -8.77 16.28
CA PHE A 55 -25.73 -8.74 14.98
C PHE A 55 -24.91 -7.46 14.79
N GLY A 56 -25.42 -6.31 15.26
CA GLY A 56 -24.72 -5.02 15.19
C GLY A 56 -23.47 -4.98 16.08
N ASP A 57 -23.55 -5.54 17.28
CA ASP A 57 -22.45 -5.63 18.24
C ASP A 57 -21.39 -6.67 17.81
N MET A 58 -21.83 -7.78 17.22
CA MET A 58 -20.94 -8.74 16.56
C MET A 58 -20.22 -8.11 15.36
N LEU A 59 -20.92 -7.29 14.57
CA LEU A 59 -20.34 -6.60 13.42
C LEU A 59 -19.34 -5.53 13.86
N LEU A 60 -19.63 -4.75 14.90
CA LEU A 60 -18.68 -3.78 15.45
C LEU A 60 -17.41 -4.48 15.96
N ASN A 61 -17.53 -5.56 16.75
CA ASN A 61 -16.37 -6.34 17.17
C ASN A 61 -15.55 -6.89 15.99
N PHE A 62 -16.22 -7.30 14.92
CA PHE A 62 -15.54 -7.75 13.71
C PHE A 62 -14.78 -6.61 13.03
N VAL A 63 -15.42 -5.46 12.83
CA VAL A 63 -14.78 -4.27 12.22
C VAL A 63 -13.58 -3.80 13.05
N MET A 64 -13.75 -3.76 14.37
CA MET A 64 -12.70 -3.41 15.34
C MET A 64 -11.47 -4.31 15.18
N ALA A 65 -11.67 -5.63 15.12
CA ALA A 65 -10.59 -6.57 14.89
C ALA A 65 -9.99 -6.45 13.48
N MET A 66 -10.82 -6.22 12.46
CA MET A 66 -10.38 -6.12 11.06
C MET A 66 -9.51 -4.89 10.81
N MET A 67 -9.68 -3.79 11.56
CA MET A 67 -8.84 -2.59 11.39
C MET A 67 -7.35 -2.88 11.62
N PHE A 68 -7.02 -3.82 12.50
CA PHE A 68 -5.65 -4.28 12.73
C PHE A 68 -5.08 -5.12 11.59
N ILE A 69 -5.92 -5.63 10.69
CA ILE A 69 -5.47 -6.42 9.53
C ILE A 69 -5.49 -5.53 8.29
N VAL A 70 -6.61 -4.85 8.02
CA VAL A 70 -6.85 -4.08 6.80
C VAL A 70 -5.88 -2.90 6.68
N LEU A 71 -5.62 -2.15 7.76
CA LEU A 71 -4.76 -0.96 7.68
C LEU A 71 -3.28 -1.31 7.39
N PRO A 72 -2.64 -2.25 8.12
CA PRO A 72 -1.30 -2.72 7.76
C PRO A 72 -1.20 -3.37 6.39
N THR A 73 -2.18 -4.20 6.03
CA THR A 73 -2.16 -4.92 4.74
C THR A 73 -2.34 -3.96 3.58
N PHE A 74 -3.21 -2.95 3.70
CA PHE A 74 -3.34 -1.86 2.73
C PHE A 74 -1.98 -1.22 2.44
N TRP A 75 -1.22 -0.87 3.48
CA TRP A 75 0.09 -0.24 3.33
C TRP A 75 1.09 -1.13 2.59
N VAL A 76 1.24 -2.38 3.03
CA VAL A 76 2.19 -3.32 2.42
C VAL A 76 1.80 -3.62 0.97
N MET A 77 0.52 -3.78 0.68
CA MET A 77 0.02 -3.98 -0.68
C MET A 77 0.23 -2.75 -1.57
N ALA A 78 0.01 -1.54 -1.06
CA ALA A 78 0.25 -0.30 -1.79
C ALA A 78 1.73 -0.15 -2.16
N LEU A 79 2.64 -0.45 -1.22
CA LEU A 79 4.08 -0.47 -1.48
C LEU A 79 4.48 -1.55 -2.49
N ALA A 80 3.91 -2.75 -2.39
CA ALA A 80 4.14 -3.81 -3.36
C ALA A 80 3.69 -3.40 -4.77
N TRP A 81 2.50 -2.81 -4.89
CA TRP A 81 1.98 -2.29 -6.15
C TRP A 81 2.88 -1.19 -6.74
N ALA A 82 3.28 -0.22 -5.92
CA ALA A 82 4.20 0.85 -6.34
C ALA A 82 5.56 0.28 -6.79
N GLY A 83 6.08 -0.72 -6.06
CA GLY A 83 7.32 -1.41 -6.39
C GLY A 83 7.26 -2.12 -7.75
N VAL A 84 6.18 -2.86 -8.03
CA VAL A 84 5.97 -3.51 -9.33
C VAL A 84 5.91 -2.48 -10.46
N ARG A 85 5.18 -1.38 -10.26
CA ARG A 85 5.03 -0.34 -11.29
C ARG A 85 6.36 0.37 -11.58
N ALA A 86 7.11 0.72 -10.53
CA ALA A 86 8.44 1.31 -10.67
C ALA A 86 9.42 0.34 -11.37
N GLY A 87 9.39 -0.94 -11.01
CA GLY A 87 10.19 -1.99 -11.65
C GLY A 87 9.88 -2.13 -13.13
N ASN A 88 8.60 -2.11 -13.52
CA ASN A 88 8.19 -2.18 -14.93
C ASN A 88 8.70 -0.98 -15.74
N ILE A 89 8.67 0.24 -15.18
CA ILE A 89 9.18 1.44 -15.85
C ILE A 89 10.70 1.37 -16.03
N LEU A 90 11.43 0.97 -14.98
CA LEU A 90 12.89 0.81 -15.04
C LEU A 90 13.29 -0.31 -16.00
N GLY A 91 12.54 -1.41 -16.04
CA GLY A 91 12.71 -2.49 -17.00
C GLY A 91 12.54 -2.00 -18.44
N ALA A 92 11.45 -1.28 -18.71
CA ALA A 92 11.20 -0.68 -20.03
C ALA A 92 12.31 0.31 -20.43
N LEU A 93 12.80 1.13 -19.50
CA LEU A 93 13.90 2.05 -19.75
C LEU A 93 15.22 1.31 -20.04
N THR A 94 15.47 0.20 -19.35
CA THR A 94 16.67 -0.63 -19.57
C THR A 94 16.63 -1.29 -20.95
N VAL A 95 15.47 -1.77 -21.38
CA VAL A 95 15.28 -2.31 -22.74
C VAL A 95 15.47 -1.21 -23.78
N ALA A 96 14.81 -0.06 -23.63
CA ALA A 96 14.92 1.04 -24.58
C ALA A 96 16.36 1.59 -24.70
N THR A 97 17.08 1.69 -23.59
CA THR A 97 18.49 2.12 -23.59
C THR A 97 19.43 1.03 -24.15
N GLY A 98 19.12 -0.25 -23.91
CA GLY A 98 19.80 -1.38 -24.53
C GLY A 98 19.67 -1.38 -26.05
N ASP A 99 18.45 -1.17 -26.57
CA ASP A 99 18.17 -1.09 -28.00
C ASP A 99 18.83 0.13 -28.64
N ALA A 100 18.77 1.30 -27.98
CA ALA A 100 19.47 2.50 -28.43
C ALA A 100 21.00 2.30 -28.48
N LYS A 101 21.58 1.63 -27.47
CA LYS A 101 23.00 1.29 -27.44
C LYS A 101 23.37 0.28 -28.54
N ALA A 102 22.53 -0.72 -28.78
CA ALA A 102 22.72 -1.70 -29.84
C ALA A 102 22.65 -1.04 -31.23
N ALA A 103 21.69 -0.15 -31.46
CA ALA A 103 21.55 0.63 -32.68
C ALA A 103 22.77 1.54 -32.92
N GLY A 104 23.23 2.26 -31.89
CA GLY A 104 24.45 3.09 -31.95
C GLY A 104 25.72 2.26 -32.19
N GLY A 105 25.82 1.08 -31.58
CA GLY A 105 26.92 0.13 -31.80
C GLY A 105 26.94 -0.46 -33.22
N SER A 106 25.77 -0.66 -33.83
CA SER A 106 25.67 -1.10 -35.23
C SER A 106 25.97 0.02 -36.22
N GLY A 107 25.50 1.25 -35.96
CA GLY A 107 25.82 2.43 -36.78
C GLY A 107 27.31 2.77 -36.79
N SER A 108 27.96 2.73 -35.62
CA SER A 108 29.42 2.91 -35.51
C SER A 108 30.20 1.78 -36.20
N ARG A 109 29.75 0.52 -36.13
CA ARG A 109 30.35 -0.59 -36.90
C ARG A 109 30.19 -0.43 -38.41
N LEU A 110 29.04 0.02 -38.88
CA LEU A 110 28.82 0.34 -40.29
C LEU A 110 29.72 1.50 -40.75
N ALA A 111 29.84 2.56 -39.94
CA ALA A 111 30.72 3.68 -40.21
C ALA A 111 32.21 3.26 -40.23
N MET A 112 32.65 2.43 -39.28
CA MET A 112 34.02 1.89 -39.25
C MET A 112 34.31 0.99 -40.45
N THR A 113 33.35 0.16 -40.86
CA THR A 113 33.49 -0.72 -42.04
C THR A 113 33.52 0.09 -43.34
N ALA A 114 32.75 1.18 -43.41
CA ALA A 114 32.77 2.10 -44.54
C ALA A 114 34.09 2.91 -44.59
N ALA A 115 34.58 3.37 -43.44
CA ALA A 115 35.86 4.09 -43.33
C ALA A 115 37.05 3.18 -43.67
N SER A 116 37.07 1.93 -43.20
CA SER A 116 38.12 0.97 -43.52
C SER A 116 38.12 0.55 -45.00
N LYS A 117 36.95 0.54 -45.66
CA LYS A 117 36.85 0.35 -47.11
C LYS A 117 37.22 1.60 -47.92
N GLY A 118 37.01 2.80 -47.36
CA GLY A 118 37.36 4.08 -47.99
C GLY A 118 38.84 4.44 -47.91
N GLY A 119 39.53 4.07 -46.83
CA GLY A 119 40.97 4.29 -46.65
C GLY A 119 41.88 3.29 -47.37
N ALA A 120 41.30 2.29 -48.05
CA ALA A 120 42.03 1.30 -48.85
C ALA A 120 42.10 1.64 -50.35
N LYS A 121 41.87 2.92 -50.72
CA LYS A 121 42.01 3.44 -52.08
C LYS A 121 43.17 4.42 -52.18
#